data_AF-G2Q545-F1
#
_entry.id   AF-G2Q545-F1
#
_cell.length_a   1.000
_cell.length_b   1.000
_cell.length_c   1.000
_cell.angle_alpha   90.00
_cell.angle_beta   90.00
_cell.angle_gamma   90.00
#
_symmetry.space_group_name_H-M   'P 1'
#
loop_
_entity.id
_entity.type
_entity.pdbx_description
1 polymer ?
#
loop_
_entity_poly.entity_id
_entity_poly.type
_entity_poly.pdbx_seq_one_letter_code
_entity_poly.pdbx_strand_id
1 'polypeptide(L)'
;MAEIALAVVPIFFGALKGFSKIREMAHLLRHYPKEITDLRNKVDIQCRCFKTEVYHLIIDTLDDHVAQSIIWNEHHEYWRNEALGVALEQHLGGLYHHYTETMENVNAELEEIAAS
;
A
#
# COMPACT_ATOMS: atom_id res chain seq x y z
N MET A 1 0.13 -20.49 2.61
CA MET A 1 -1.30 -20.10 2.58
C MET A 1 -1.55 -18.68 3.16
N ALA A 2 -0.52 -17.90 3.51
CA ALA A 2 -0.64 -16.52 4.03
C ALA A 2 -0.01 -15.46 3.09
N GLU A 3 0.37 -15.83 1.86
CA GLU A 3 1.38 -15.12 1.06
C GLU A 3 0.92 -13.81 0.39
N ILE A 4 -0.35 -13.65 -0.01
CA ILE A 4 -0.78 -12.34 -0.58
C ILE A 4 -1.09 -11.28 0.47
N ALA A 5 -1.67 -11.68 1.61
CA ALA A 5 -1.69 -10.81 2.80
C ALA A 5 -0.25 -10.54 3.30
N LEU A 6 0.77 -11.19 2.72
CA LEU A 6 2.18 -10.87 2.86
C LEU A 6 2.78 -10.18 1.62
N ALA A 7 2.06 -9.96 0.51
CA ALA A 7 2.59 -9.31 -0.70
C ALA A 7 1.94 -7.94 -0.96
N VAL A 8 0.59 -7.89 -0.99
CA VAL A 8 -0.17 -6.62 -1.09
C VAL A 8 0.06 -5.76 0.15
N VAL A 9 0.08 -6.40 1.32
CA VAL A 9 0.22 -5.74 2.61
C VAL A 9 1.57 -5.03 2.73
N PRO A 10 2.75 -5.65 2.53
CA PRO A 10 4.01 -4.91 2.60
C PRO A 10 4.12 -3.76 1.60
N ILE A 11 3.52 -3.85 0.41
CA ILE A 11 3.52 -2.72 -0.53
C ILE A 11 2.53 -1.64 -0.13
N PHE A 12 1.36 -2.02 0.38
CA PHE A 12 0.41 -1.07 0.92
C PHE A 12 1.01 -0.32 2.12
N PHE A 13 1.50 -1.04 3.12
CA PHE A 13 2.12 -0.46 4.31
C PHE A 13 3.47 0.22 4.01
N GLY A 14 4.25 -0.30 3.07
CA GLY A 14 5.51 0.28 2.60
C GLY A 14 5.31 1.61 1.89
N ALA A 15 4.33 1.68 0.98
CA ALA A 15 3.93 2.93 0.33
C ALA A 15 3.38 3.94 1.35
N LEU A 16 2.51 3.51 2.29
CA LEU A 16 2.01 4.38 3.35
C LEU A 16 3.13 4.92 4.25
N LYS A 17 4.09 4.07 4.62
CA LYS A 17 5.28 4.47 5.38
C LYS A 17 6.15 5.44 4.59
N GLY A 18 6.32 5.22 3.28
CA GLY A 18 7.00 6.15 2.37
C GLY A 18 6.33 7.52 2.32
N PHE A 19 5.01 7.56 2.16
CA PHE A 19 4.23 8.80 2.19
C PHE A 19 4.32 9.51 3.55
N SER A 20 4.27 8.76 4.66
CA SER A 20 4.45 9.31 6.01
C SER A 20 5.84 9.93 6.17
N LYS A 21 6.90 9.23 5.74
CA LYS A 21 8.28 9.71 5.83
C LYS A 21 8.50 10.97 5.00
N ILE A 22 7.96 11.05 3.78
CA ILE A 22 8.03 12.26 2.94
C ILE A 22 7.29 13.42 3.61
N ARG A 23 6.09 13.16 4.15
CA ARG A 23 5.29 14.18 4.85
C ARG A 23 6.00 14.69 6.11
N GLU A 24 6.65 13.79 6.84
CA GLU A 24 7.53 14.14 7.95
C GLU A 24 8.68 14.99 7.42
N MET A 25 9.55 14.49 6.55
CA MET A 25 10.72 15.22 6.02
C MET A 25 10.42 16.59 5.41
N ALA A 26 9.18 16.84 4.95
CA ALA A 26 8.75 18.16 4.52
C ALA A 26 8.94 19.25 5.61
N HIS A 27 8.96 18.91 6.90
CA HIS A 27 9.28 19.86 7.99
C HIS A 27 10.70 20.43 7.91
N LEU A 28 11.65 19.70 7.29
CA LEU A 28 13.02 20.14 7.10
C LEU A 28 13.12 21.33 6.13
N LEU A 29 12.10 21.51 5.28
CA LEU A 29 12.00 22.60 4.31
C LEU A 29 11.31 23.85 4.87
N ARG A 30 11.26 24.03 6.20
CA ARG A 30 10.48 25.04 6.95
C ARG A 30 10.51 26.49 6.43
N HIS A 31 11.51 26.86 5.63
CA HIS A 31 11.65 28.18 5.02
C HIS A 31 10.80 28.37 3.75
N TYR A 32 10.12 27.32 3.27
CA TYR A 32 9.35 27.28 2.04
C TYR A 32 7.90 26.80 2.30
N PRO A 33 7.07 27.57 3.02
CA PRO A 33 5.75 27.11 3.48
C PRO A 33 4.78 26.80 2.33
N LYS A 34 4.89 27.52 1.20
CA LYS A 34 4.05 27.29 0.02
C LYS A 34 4.45 25.98 -0.66
N GLU A 35 5.75 25.78 -0.85
CA GLU A 35 6.33 24.60 -1.49
C GLU A 35 6.10 23.34 -0.62
N ILE A 36 6.16 23.45 0.70
CA ILE A 36 5.77 22.37 1.63
C ILE A 36 4.30 22.01 1.46
N THR A 37 3.42 23.00 1.35
CA THR A 37 1.98 22.76 1.17
C THR A 37 1.72 22.08 -0.16
N ASP A 38 2.34 22.56 -1.23
CA ASP A 38 2.25 21.95 -2.57
C ASP A 38 2.79 20.52 -2.59
N LEU A 39 3.91 20.26 -1.91
CA LEU A 39 4.50 18.93 -1.80
C LEU A 39 3.59 17.97 -1.02
N ARG A 40 3.03 18.41 0.11
CA ARG A 40 2.07 17.62 0.90
C ARG A 40 0.84 17.27 0.08
N ASN A 41 0.29 18.23 -0.67
CA ASN A 41 -0.86 18.01 -1.54
C ASN A 41 -0.55 16.97 -2.63
N LYS A 42 0.63 17.03 -3.26
CA LYS A 42 1.05 16.05 -4.27
C LYS A 42 1.18 14.64 -3.68
N VAL A 43 1.79 14.53 -2.50
CA VAL A 43 1.93 13.27 -1.76
C VAL A 43 0.56 12.70 -1.37
N ASP A 44 -0.38 13.54 -0.92
CA ASP A 44 -1.74 13.11 -0.60
C ASP A 44 -2.51 12.60 -1.82
N ILE A 45 -2.37 13.27 -2.97
CA ILE A 45 -2.97 12.82 -4.22
C ILE A 45 -2.41 11.45 -4.62
N GLN A 46 -1.08 11.28 -4.59
CA GLN A 46 -0.45 10.00 -4.92
C GLN A 46 -0.87 8.88 -3.97
N CYS A 47 -0.95 9.15 -2.67
CA CYS A 47 -1.44 8.20 -1.67
C CYS A 47 -2.89 7.77 -1.96
N ARG A 48 -3.77 8.73 -2.31
CA ARG A 48 -5.15 8.42 -2.68
C ARG A 48 -5.24 7.59 -3.96
N CYS A 49 -4.52 7.97 -5.01
CA CYS A 49 -4.48 7.19 -6.25
C CYS A 49 -4.02 5.75 -6.00
N PHE A 50 -2.92 5.59 -5.26
CA PHE A 50 -2.42 4.27 -4.89
C PHE A 50 -3.45 3.45 -4.09
N LYS A 51 -4.10 4.05 -3.08
CA LYS A 51 -5.17 3.41 -2.33
C LYS A 51 -6.34 2.96 -3.22
N THR A 52 -6.70 3.78 -4.21
CA THR A 52 -7.74 3.44 -5.20
C THR A 52 -7.33 2.27 -6.09
N GLU A 53 -6.08 2.21 -6.55
CA GLU A 53 -5.59 1.05 -7.33
C GLU A 53 -5.62 -0.23 -6.49
N VAL A 54 -5.16 -0.17 -5.23
CA VAL A 54 -5.23 -1.33 -4.32
C VAL A 54 -6.69 -1.72 -4.03
N TYR A 55 -7.59 -0.75 -3.90
CA TYR A 55 -9.02 -1.01 -3.79
C TYR A 55 -9.57 -1.78 -5.00
N HIS A 56 -9.22 -1.38 -6.21
CA HIS A 56 -9.63 -2.08 -7.43
C HIS A 56 -9.05 -3.50 -7.53
N LEU A 57 -7.87 -3.75 -6.95
CA LEU A 57 -7.30 -5.09 -6.88
C LEU A 57 -8.02 -6.03 -5.90
N ILE A 58 -8.66 -5.48 -4.85
CA ILE A 58 -9.29 -6.29 -3.80
C ILE A 58 -10.81 -6.34 -3.87
N ILE A 59 -11.48 -5.40 -4.55
CA ILE A 59 -12.95 -5.36 -4.62
C ILE A 59 -13.54 -6.57 -5.35
N ASP A 60 -12.81 -7.15 -6.29
CA ASP A 60 -13.26 -8.37 -6.96
C ASP A 60 -13.18 -9.60 -6.04
N THR A 61 -12.55 -9.46 -4.86
CA THR A 61 -12.38 -10.54 -3.86
C THR A 61 -13.17 -10.32 -2.58
N LEU A 62 -13.70 -9.12 -2.37
CA LEU A 62 -14.35 -8.70 -1.13
C LEU A 62 -15.64 -7.95 -1.43
N ASP A 63 -16.54 -7.91 -0.43
CA ASP A 63 -17.66 -6.98 -0.49
C ASP A 63 -17.15 -5.52 -0.54
N ASP A 64 -17.79 -4.66 -1.34
CA ASP A 64 -17.39 -3.27 -1.57
C ASP A 64 -17.24 -2.50 -0.24
N HIS A 65 -18.16 -2.69 0.70
CA HIS A 65 -18.11 -2.00 1.99
C HIS A 65 -16.89 -2.44 2.82
N VAL A 66 -16.53 -3.72 2.73
CA VAL A 66 -15.36 -4.29 3.40
C VAL A 66 -14.06 -3.84 2.73
N ALA A 67 -14.01 -3.84 1.39
CA ALA A 67 -12.87 -3.32 0.63
C ALA A 67 -12.59 -1.85 0.96
N GLN A 68 -13.63 -1.00 1.02
CA GLN A 68 -13.47 0.39 1.40
C GLN A 68 -12.99 0.55 2.85
N SER A 69 -13.55 -0.20 3.80
CA SER A 69 -13.13 -0.08 5.21
C SER A 69 -11.67 -0.47 5.40
N ILE A 70 -11.20 -1.49 4.68
CA ILE A 70 -9.82 -1.99 4.73
C ILE A 70 -8.84 -0.96 4.14
N ILE A 71 -9.15 -0.38 2.98
CA ILE A 71 -8.24 0.56 2.28
C ILE A 71 -8.09 1.90 3.01
N TRP A 72 -9.18 2.37 3.63
CA TRP A 72 -9.18 3.65 4.33
C TRP A 72 -8.78 3.54 5.80
N ASN A 73 -8.70 2.33 6.36
CA ASN A 73 -8.18 2.07 7.69
C ASN A 73 -6.94 1.15 7.63
N GLU A 74 -5.76 1.75 7.74
CA GLU A 74 -4.49 1.00 7.77
C GLU A 74 -4.35 0.06 8.98
N HIS A 75 -5.14 0.25 10.04
CA HIS A 75 -5.15 -0.63 11.21
C HIS A 75 -6.29 -1.66 11.17
N HIS A 76 -6.94 -1.83 10.01
CA HIS A 76 -8.06 -2.74 9.86
C HIS A 76 -7.61 -4.19 10.05
N GLU A 77 -8.29 -4.94 10.93
CA GLU A 77 -7.93 -6.31 11.30
C GLU A 77 -7.92 -7.29 10.10
N TYR A 78 -8.76 -7.01 9.11
CA TYR A 78 -8.85 -7.83 7.88
C TYR A 78 -7.57 -7.84 7.04
N TRP A 79 -6.66 -6.86 7.20
CA TRP A 79 -5.34 -6.93 6.55
C TRP A 79 -4.53 -8.14 7.01
N ARG A 80 -4.84 -8.70 8.19
CA ARG A 80 -4.20 -9.89 8.75
C ARG A 80 -5.04 -11.16 8.57
N ASN A 81 -6.15 -11.07 7.83
CA ASN A 81 -7.07 -12.18 7.66
C ASN A 81 -6.57 -13.12 6.54
N GLU A 82 -6.39 -14.40 6.87
CA GLU A 82 -5.97 -15.44 5.93
C GLU A 82 -6.96 -15.63 4.76
N ALA A 83 -8.26 -15.39 5.02
CA ALA A 83 -9.30 -15.46 3.99
C ALA A 83 -9.10 -14.43 2.85
N LEU A 84 -8.51 -13.26 3.16
CA LEU A 84 -8.15 -12.27 2.14
C LEU A 84 -7.06 -12.81 1.21
N GLY A 85 -6.06 -13.50 1.78
CA GLY A 85 -5.00 -14.15 1.00
C GLY A 85 -5.55 -15.23 0.06
N VAL A 86 -6.44 -16.08 0.55
CA VAL A 86 -7.09 -17.14 -0.25
C VAL A 86 -7.98 -16.57 -1.36
N ALA A 87 -8.75 -15.51 -1.08
CA ALA A 87 -9.63 -14.90 -2.08
C ALA A 87 -8.82 -14.25 -3.22
N LEU A 88 -7.67 -13.65 -2.90
CA LEU A 88 -6.76 -13.07 -3.88
C LEU A 88 -6.02 -14.15 -4.69
N GLU A 89 -5.70 -15.29 -4.09
CA GLU A 89 -5.18 -16.48 -4.80
C GLU A 89 -6.17 -17.01 -5.83
N GLN A 90 -7.43 -17.14 -5.44
CA GLN A 90 -8.49 -17.59 -6.34
C GLN A 90 -8.74 -16.61 -7.48
N HIS A 91 -8.63 -15.31 -7.22
CA HIS A 91 -8.86 -14.27 -8.23
C HIS A 91 -7.68 -14.13 -9.22
N LEU A 92 -6.44 -14.12 -8.73
CA LEU A 92 -5.25 -13.96 -9.57
C LEU A 92 -4.82 -15.27 -10.26
N GLY A 93 -5.26 -16.42 -9.75
CA GLY A 93 -5.02 -17.73 -10.34
C GLY A 93 -3.53 -17.98 -10.59
N GLY A 94 -3.18 -18.36 -11.83
CA GLY A 94 -1.78 -18.64 -12.20
C GLY A 94 -0.83 -17.42 -12.13
N LEU A 95 -1.36 -16.20 -12.06
CA LEU A 95 -0.54 -14.99 -11.90
C LEU A 95 -0.17 -14.72 -10.44
N TYR A 96 -0.78 -15.43 -9.49
CA TYR A 96 -0.57 -15.26 -8.06
C TYR A 96 0.92 -15.29 -7.68
N HIS A 97 1.65 -16.30 -8.14
CA HIS A 97 3.07 -16.46 -7.81
C HIS A 97 3.93 -15.34 -8.41
N HIS A 98 3.66 -14.94 -9.66
CA HIS A 98 4.39 -13.86 -10.31
C HIS A 98 4.14 -12.50 -9.64
N TYR A 99 2.90 -12.27 -9.22
CA TYR A 99 2.53 -11.07 -8.47
C TYR A 99 3.29 -11.03 -7.14
N THR A 100 3.23 -12.10 -6.33
CA THR A 100 3.94 -12.18 -5.04
C THR A 100 5.45 -11.96 -5.18
N GLU A 101 6.09 -12.64 -6.13
CA GLU A 101 7.53 -12.49 -6.39
C GLU A 101 7.91 -11.07 -6.82
N THR A 102 7.11 -10.44 -7.69
CA THR A 102 7.31 -9.04 -8.09
C THR A 102 7.21 -8.11 -6.88
N MET A 103 6.26 -8.38 -5.98
CA MET A 103 5.98 -7.53 -4.83
C MET A 103 7.05 -7.68 -3.74
N GLU A 104 7.58 -8.88 -3.51
CA GLU A 104 8.71 -9.13 -2.62
C GLU A 104 9.98 -8.43 -3.09
N ASN A 105 10.26 -8.48 -4.40
CA ASN A 105 11.41 -7.77 -5.00
C ASN A 105 11.31 -6.26 -4.80
N VAL A 106 10.14 -5.67 -5.04
CA VAL A 106 9.93 -4.23 -4.82
C VAL A 106 10.08 -3.85 -3.34
N ASN A 107 9.60 -4.67 -2.41
CA ASN A 107 9.79 -4.39 -0.97
C ASN A 107 11.28 -4.45 -0.56
N ALA A 108 12.03 -5.43 -1.09
CA ALA A 108 13.46 -5.54 -0.84
C ALA A 108 14.23 -4.30 -1.35
N GLU A 109 13.91 -3.82 -2.55
CA GLU A 109 14.49 -2.59 -3.12
C GLU A 109 14.16 -1.36 -2.25
N LEU A 110 12.92 -1.24 -1.76
CA LEU A 110 12.51 -0.14 -0.88
C LEU A 110 13.23 -0.16 0.48
N GLU A 111 13.45 -1.34 1.05
CA GLU A 111 14.19 -1.50 2.30
C GLU A 111 15.67 -1.12 2.14
N GLU A 112 16.29 -1.49 1.02
CA GLU A 112 17.66 -1.10 0.68
C GLU A 112 17.80 0.42 0.54
N ILE A 113 16.86 1.08 -0.13
CA ILE A 113 16.80 2.55 -0.24
C ILE A 113 16.61 3.21 1.13
N ALA A 114 15.82 2.62 2.02
CA ALA A 114 15.56 3.18 3.34
C ALA A 114 16.75 3.03 4.32
N ALA A 115 17.64 2.07 4.08
CA ALA A 115 18.82 1.77 4.88
C ALA A 115 20.08 2.55 4.43
N SER A 116 20.05 3.17 3.24
CA SER A 116 21.08 4.07 2.71
C SER A 116 20.89 5.52 3.18
#